data_AF-A0A416RC65-F1
#
_entry.id   AF-A0A416RC65-F1
#
_cell.length_a   1.000
_cell.length_b   1.000
_cell.length_c   1.000
_cell.angle_alpha   90.00
_cell.angle_beta   90.00
_cell.angle_gamma   90.00
#
_symmetry.space_group_name_H-M   'P 1'
#
loop_
_entity.id
_entity.type
_entity.pdbx_description
1 polymer ?
#
loop_
_entity_poly.entity_id
_entity_poly.type
_entity_poly.pdbx_seq_one_letter_code
_entity_poly.pdbx_strand_id
1 'polypeptide(L)'
;MGYDVSFHPISPEEMREWYFTPLTWIQQGQEEKVLALAAHHGMEDFYAEKYLDTLRVGAETKPDELFDKSHGFYIAVIQGFFRDYYYTRGSSFSLLMEEKPEYVRYFTPWAQVVPTAFPNPAENQIIENYCSGVYLSRDQVTQLLRDLEQEPKVLEDLEGVWSDGQLAVLKKALVAAAELGVGLLEATEVVEPNPIRPNESTSYSNLYHCDRDGVYLYIDAASRQIADAIRRSEGQV
;
A
#
# COMPACT_ATOMS: atom_id res chain seq x y z
N MET A 1 16.15 -8.69 -5.17
CA MET A 1 14.70 -8.85 -5.39
C MET A 1 14.04 -7.70 -4.66
N GLY A 2 13.26 -6.88 -5.36
CA GLY A 2 12.54 -5.76 -4.73
C GLY A 2 11.26 -6.24 -4.05
N TYR A 3 10.65 -5.39 -3.24
CA TYR A 3 9.32 -5.61 -2.67
C TYR A 3 8.22 -5.44 -3.71
N ASP A 4 7.08 -6.09 -3.48
CA ASP A 4 5.83 -5.79 -4.16
C ASP A 4 5.14 -4.66 -3.39
N VAL A 5 5.27 -3.42 -3.87
CA VAL A 5 4.87 -2.23 -3.12
C VAL A 5 3.53 -1.73 -3.64
N SER A 6 2.67 -1.33 -2.72
CA SER A 6 1.34 -0.83 -2.99
C SER A 6 1.08 0.50 -2.29
N PHE A 7 0.24 1.34 -2.91
CA PHE A 7 -0.12 2.67 -2.44
C PHE A 7 -1.63 2.79 -2.33
N HIS A 8 -2.08 3.18 -1.15
CA HIS A 8 -3.46 3.10 -0.69
C HIS A 8 -3.97 4.49 -0.32
N PRO A 9 -4.80 5.15 -1.14
CA PRO A 9 -5.43 6.41 -0.77
C PRO A 9 -6.34 6.22 0.44
N ILE A 10 -6.05 6.85 1.58
CA ILE A 10 -6.84 6.70 2.81
C ILE A 10 -6.64 7.87 3.77
N SER A 11 -7.71 8.29 4.46
CA SER A 11 -7.67 9.32 5.50
C SER A 11 -7.66 8.74 6.92
N PRO A 12 -7.26 9.52 7.95
CA PRO A 12 -7.39 9.11 9.34
C PRO A 12 -8.84 8.85 9.76
N GLU A 13 -9.82 9.53 9.16
CA GLU A 13 -11.25 9.29 9.35
C GLU A 13 -11.63 7.90 8.82
N GLU A 14 -11.18 7.55 7.63
CA GLU A 14 -11.46 6.25 7.00
C GLU A 14 -10.73 5.11 7.72
N MET A 15 -9.49 5.32 8.19
CA MET A 15 -8.82 4.36 9.07
C MET A 15 -9.65 4.11 10.34
N ARG A 16 -10.28 5.14 10.90
CA ARG A 16 -11.17 4.99 12.05
C ARG A 16 -12.46 4.26 11.70
N GLU A 17 -13.07 4.58 10.57
CA GLU A 17 -14.35 4.01 10.14
C GLU A 17 -14.21 2.56 9.68
N TRP A 18 -13.16 2.24 8.93
CA TRP A 18 -12.98 0.97 8.25
C TRP A 18 -12.08 0.00 9.01
N TYR A 19 -11.22 0.49 9.90
CA TYR A 19 -10.33 -0.37 10.67
C TYR A 19 -10.57 -0.28 12.17
N PHE A 20 -10.21 0.84 12.80
CA PHE A 20 -10.15 0.90 14.27
C PHE A 20 -11.52 0.72 14.94
N THR A 21 -12.59 1.31 14.39
CA THR A 21 -13.94 1.13 14.96
C THR A 21 -14.43 -0.31 14.77
N PRO A 22 -14.41 -0.90 13.56
CA PRO A 22 -14.71 -2.32 13.33
C PRO A 22 -13.88 -3.27 14.19
N LEU A 23 -12.61 -2.97 14.42
CA LEU A 23 -11.74 -3.77 15.27
C LEU A 23 -12.26 -3.86 16.71
N THR A 24 -12.79 -2.76 17.26
CA THR A 24 -13.44 -2.78 18.59
C THR A 24 -14.73 -3.58 18.60
N TRP A 25 -15.47 -3.65 17.48
CA TRP A 25 -16.66 -4.49 17.36
C TRP A 25 -16.28 -5.97 17.40
N ILE A 26 -15.22 -6.38 16.70
CA ILE A 26 -14.71 -7.75 16.78
C ILE A 26 -14.32 -8.12 18.21
N GLN A 27 -13.60 -7.25 18.90
CA GLN A 27 -13.22 -7.46 20.31
C GLN A 27 -14.44 -7.57 21.25
N GLN A 28 -15.59 -7.03 20.85
CA GLN A 28 -16.86 -7.11 21.58
C GLN A 28 -17.79 -8.24 21.09
N GLY A 29 -17.34 -9.04 20.11
CA GLY A 29 -18.15 -10.11 19.51
C GLY A 29 -19.30 -9.61 18.62
N GLN A 30 -19.19 -8.40 18.06
CA GLN A 30 -20.20 -7.73 17.24
C GLN A 30 -19.87 -7.80 15.74
N GLU A 31 -19.57 -8.98 15.23
CA GLU A 31 -19.17 -9.20 13.83
C GLU A 31 -20.26 -8.78 12.83
N GLU A 32 -21.54 -8.86 13.23
CA GLU A 32 -22.67 -8.45 12.40
C GLU A 32 -22.61 -6.97 12.00
N LYS A 33 -21.99 -6.11 12.82
CA LYS A 33 -21.80 -4.70 12.48
C LYS A 33 -20.75 -4.50 11.39
N VAL A 34 -19.72 -5.34 11.37
CA VAL A 34 -18.69 -5.32 10.33
C VAL A 34 -19.30 -5.73 9.00
N LEU A 35 -20.08 -6.81 8.98
CA LEU A 35 -20.77 -7.26 7.78
C LEU A 35 -21.80 -6.23 7.29
N ALA A 36 -22.52 -5.57 8.21
CA ALA A 36 -23.43 -4.49 7.86
C ALA A 36 -22.70 -3.28 7.26
N LEU A 37 -21.52 -2.91 7.78
CA LEU A 37 -20.66 -1.88 7.20
C LEU A 37 -20.20 -2.28 5.79
N ALA A 38 -19.71 -3.50 5.61
CA ALA A 38 -19.29 -4.02 4.30
C ALA A 38 -20.44 -3.94 3.27
N ALA A 39 -21.64 -4.40 3.67
CA ALA A 39 -22.83 -4.34 2.82
C ALA A 39 -23.26 -2.90 2.50
N HIS A 40 -23.12 -1.96 3.44
CA HIS A 40 -23.41 -0.55 3.20
C HIS A 40 -22.52 0.06 2.11
N HIS A 41 -21.26 -0.38 2.04
CA HIS A 41 -20.31 0.00 1.00
C HIS A 41 -20.42 -0.84 -0.29
N GLY A 42 -21.41 -1.74 -0.38
CA GLY A 42 -21.62 -2.59 -1.56
C GLY A 42 -20.54 -3.64 -1.78
N MET A 43 -19.81 -4.02 -0.73
CA MET A 43 -18.79 -5.06 -0.78
C MET A 43 -19.45 -6.42 -1.03
N GLU A 44 -18.93 -7.19 -1.99
CA GLU A 44 -19.42 -8.55 -2.26
C GLU A 44 -19.14 -9.48 -1.07
N ASP A 45 -20.04 -10.45 -0.82
CA ASP A 45 -19.97 -11.37 0.32
C ASP A 45 -18.60 -12.04 0.48
N PHE A 46 -17.97 -12.42 -0.63
CA PHE A 46 -16.63 -13.01 -0.64
C PHE A 46 -15.57 -12.06 -0.05
N TYR A 47 -15.61 -10.78 -0.39
CA TYR A 47 -14.67 -9.78 0.15
C TYR A 47 -15.08 -9.32 1.55
N ALA A 48 -16.37 -9.31 1.87
CA ALA A 48 -16.86 -9.02 3.21
C ALA A 48 -16.35 -10.04 4.24
N GLU A 49 -16.30 -11.33 3.90
CA GLU A 49 -15.72 -12.34 4.78
C GLU A 49 -14.20 -12.14 4.95
N LYS A 50 -13.48 -11.82 3.86
CA LYS A 50 -12.04 -11.51 3.96
C LYS A 50 -11.75 -10.27 4.80
N TYR A 51 -12.59 -9.24 4.69
CA TYR A 51 -12.52 -8.06 5.52
C TYR A 51 -12.71 -8.40 7.00
N LEU A 52 -13.73 -9.21 7.30
CA LEU A 52 -13.99 -9.72 8.64
C LEU A 52 -12.81 -10.54 9.19
N ASP A 53 -12.26 -11.47 8.39
CA ASP A 53 -11.10 -12.27 8.76
C ASP A 53 -9.86 -11.42 9.04
N THR A 54 -9.61 -10.38 8.25
CA THR A 54 -8.50 -9.45 8.47
C THR A 54 -8.66 -8.71 9.80
N LEU A 55 -9.88 -8.32 10.17
CA LEU A 55 -10.15 -7.70 11.46
C LEU A 55 -10.03 -8.70 12.63
N ARG A 56 -10.42 -9.97 12.45
CA ARG A 56 -10.19 -11.04 13.45
C ARG A 56 -8.71 -11.20 13.75
N VAL A 57 -7.86 -11.27 12.72
CA VAL A 57 -6.40 -11.31 12.88
C VAL A 57 -5.90 -10.03 13.57
N GLY A 58 -6.39 -8.85 13.16
CA GLY A 58 -6.07 -7.59 13.82
C GLY A 58 -6.42 -7.56 15.30
N ALA A 59 -7.53 -8.20 15.71
CA ALA A 59 -8.00 -8.20 17.10
C ALA A 59 -7.11 -9.04 18.01
N GLU A 60 -6.34 -9.96 17.45
CA GLU A 60 -5.36 -10.82 18.14
C GLU A 60 -3.97 -10.18 18.27
N THR A 61 -3.76 -9.00 17.67
CA THR A 61 -2.46 -8.29 17.69
C THR A 61 -2.05 -7.94 19.11
N LYS A 62 -0.83 -8.31 19.51
CA LYS A 62 -0.32 -8.01 20.85
C LYS A 62 0.22 -6.57 20.94
N PRO A 63 0.23 -5.95 22.13
CA PRO A 63 0.70 -4.57 22.31
C PRO A 63 2.18 -4.34 21.97
N ASP A 64 3.01 -5.38 22.02
CA ASP A 64 4.45 -5.32 21.71
C ASP A 64 4.77 -5.59 20.24
N GLU A 65 3.79 -6.00 19.43
CA GLU A 65 3.95 -6.17 18.00
C GLU A 65 4.06 -4.80 17.32
N LEU A 66 4.97 -4.70 16.33
CA LEU A 66 5.15 -3.49 15.55
C LEU A 66 3.86 -3.16 14.79
N PHE A 67 3.44 -1.90 14.89
CA PHE A 67 2.28 -1.36 14.20
C PHE A 67 2.39 -1.59 12.70
N ASP A 68 3.57 -1.32 12.12
CA ASP A 68 3.79 -1.41 10.68
C ASP A 68 3.55 -2.82 10.13
N LYS A 69 3.87 -3.85 10.91
CA LYS A 69 3.68 -5.27 10.57
C LYS A 69 2.30 -5.83 10.92
N SER A 70 1.51 -5.08 11.66
CA SER A 70 0.22 -5.52 12.18
C SER A 70 -0.85 -4.55 11.70
N HIS A 71 -1.30 -3.64 12.58
CA HIS A 71 -2.35 -2.67 12.30
C HIS A 71 -2.12 -1.89 10.99
N GLY A 72 -0.91 -1.39 10.74
CA GLY A 72 -0.59 -0.63 9.53
C GLY A 72 -0.76 -1.46 8.26
N PHE A 73 -0.23 -2.69 8.25
CA PHE A 73 -0.42 -3.62 7.13
C PHE A 73 -1.91 -3.99 6.95
N TYR A 74 -2.62 -4.29 8.04
CA TYR A 74 -4.05 -4.62 7.98
C TYR A 74 -4.90 -3.45 7.48
N ILE A 75 -4.54 -2.21 7.82
CA ILE A 75 -5.19 -1.01 7.28
C ILE A 75 -5.03 -0.95 5.76
N ALA A 76 -3.83 -1.22 5.23
CA ALA A 76 -3.60 -1.23 3.78
C ALA A 76 -4.41 -2.33 3.06
N VAL A 77 -4.40 -3.55 3.62
CA VAL A 77 -5.23 -4.67 3.11
C VAL A 77 -6.70 -4.29 3.10
N ILE A 78 -7.19 -3.70 4.19
CA ILE A 78 -8.60 -3.35 4.36
C ILE A 78 -9.01 -2.22 3.44
N GLN A 79 -8.16 -1.19 3.29
CA GLN A 79 -8.39 -0.08 2.36
C GLN A 79 -8.70 -0.61 0.95
N GLY A 80 -7.96 -1.62 0.49
CA GLY A 80 -8.13 -2.17 -0.85
C GLY A 80 -9.44 -2.95 -1.03
N PHE A 81 -10.16 -3.32 0.04
CA PHE A 81 -11.53 -3.85 -0.10
C PHE A 81 -12.55 -2.75 -0.42
N PHE A 82 -12.29 -1.51 0.00
CA PHE A 82 -13.23 -0.39 -0.15
C PHE A 82 -12.99 0.44 -1.41
N ARG A 83 -11.77 0.43 -1.95
CA ARG A 83 -11.41 1.29 -3.09
C ARG A 83 -10.13 0.86 -3.79
N ASP A 84 -9.88 1.50 -4.92
CA ASP A 84 -8.69 1.33 -5.73
C ASP A 84 -7.39 1.62 -4.97
N TYR A 85 -6.36 0.86 -5.32
CA TYR A 85 -4.98 1.00 -4.86
C TYR A 85 -4.01 0.71 -6.00
N TYR A 86 -2.76 1.14 -5.85
CA TYR A 86 -1.79 1.18 -6.95
C TYR A 86 -0.56 0.36 -6.61
N TYR A 87 0.08 -0.24 -7.62
CA TYR A 87 1.19 -1.18 -7.40
C TYR A 87 2.46 -0.77 -8.16
N THR A 88 3.62 -0.96 -7.54
CA THR A 88 4.94 -0.83 -8.16
C THR A 88 5.86 -1.96 -7.68
N ARG A 89 6.80 -2.38 -8.53
CA ARG A 89 7.80 -3.39 -8.21
C ARG A 89 9.14 -2.74 -7.84
N GLY A 90 9.58 -2.98 -6.60
CA GLY A 90 10.92 -2.63 -6.14
C GLY A 90 11.18 -1.14 -5.90
N SER A 91 10.13 -0.32 -5.87
CA SER A 91 10.20 1.12 -5.63
C SER A 91 9.31 1.49 -4.45
N SER A 92 9.84 2.22 -3.47
CA SER A 92 9.10 2.65 -2.28
C SER A 92 9.60 4.00 -1.75
N PHE A 93 8.73 4.73 -1.06
CA PHE A 93 9.09 5.92 -0.30
C PHE A 93 9.99 5.58 0.88
N SER A 94 9.80 4.42 1.51
CA SER A 94 10.70 3.95 2.57
C SER A 94 12.15 3.85 2.05
N LEU A 95 12.36 3.30 0.85
CA LEU A 95 13.68 3.26 0.20
C LEU A 95 14.21 4.66 -0.13
N LEU A 96 13.35 5.53 -0.70
CA LEU A 96 13.71 6.92 -0.98
C LEU A 96 14.18 7.65 0.29
N MET A 97 13.48 7.45 1.41
CA MET A 97 13.79 8.08 2.69
C MET A 97 15.11 7.56 3.28
N GLU A 98 15.40 6.26 3.14
CA GLU A 98 16.68 5.68 3.57
C GLU A 98 17.86 6.28 2.80
N GLU A 99 17.73 6.46 1.49
CA GLU A 99 18.77 7.06 0.65
C GLU A 99 18.86 8.58 0.80
N LYS A 100 17.71 9.24 0.99
CA LYS A 100 17.55 10.70 1.02
C LYS A 100 16.68 11.11 2.21
N PRO A 101 17.25 11.20 3.43
CA PRO A 101 16.49 11.49 4.64
C PRO A 101 15.71 12.81 4.62
N GLU A 102 16.06 13.77 3.74
CA GLU A 102 15.30 15.01 3.59
C GLU A 102 13.83 14.81 3.17
N TYR A 103 13.50 13.66 2.56
CA TYR A 103 12.12 13.34 2.15
C TYR A 103 11.18 13.05 3.31
N VAL A 104 11.70 12.86 4.53
CA VAL A 104 10.88 12.73 5.75
C VAL A 104 9.88 13.88 5.92
N ARG A 105 10.16 15.05 5.32
CA ARG A 105 9.24 16.21 5.29
C ARG A 105 7.85 15.89 4.71
N TYR A 106 7.75 14.88 3.85
CA TYR A 106 6.49 14.47 3.22
C TYR A 106 5.71 13.42 4.01
N PHE A 107 6.24 12.91 5.11
CA PHE A 107 5.61 11.81 5.84
C PHE A 107 5.07 12.25 7.20
N THR A 108 3.97 11.63 7.61
CA THR A 108 3.35 11.82 8.91
C THR A 108 3.54 10.54 9.72
N PRO A 109 4.20 10.61 10.89
CA PRO A 109 4.34 9.45 11.77
C PRO A 109 3.01 8.89 12.24
N TRP A 110 2.92 7.58 12.41
CA TRP A 110 1.72 6.88 12.91
C TRP A 110 1.23 7.44 14.24
N ALA A 111 2.13 7.86 15.13
CA ALA A 111 1.78 8.48 16.42
C ALA A 111 0.89 9.73 16.31
N GLN A 112 0.81 10.37 15.14
CA GLN A 112 -0.06 11.53 14.88
C GLN A 112 -1.42 11.15 14.30
N VAL A 113 -1.59 9.91 13.83
CA VAL A 113 -2.76 9.43 13.07
C VAL A 113 -3.54 8.36 13.86
N VAL A 114 -2.81 7.48 14.52
CA VAL A 114 -3.35 6.31 15.22
C VAL A 114 -4.10 6.74 16.50
N PRO A 115 -5.30 6.21 16.78
CA PRO A 115 -5.99 6.47 18.04
C PRO A 115 -5.16 5.99 19.23
N THR A 116 -5.20 6.73 20.35
CA THR A 116 -4.42 6.43 21.57
C THR A 116 -4.71 5.06 22.20
N ALA A 117 -5.83 4.42 21.84
CA ALA A 117 -6.18 3.07 22.25
C ALA A 117 -5.30 1.98 21.62
N PHE A 118 -4.49 2.31 20.60
CA PHE A 118 -3.61 1.38 19.89
C PHE A 118 -2.15 1.84 20.04
N PRO A 119 -1.51 1.57 21.20
CA PRO A 119 -0.20 2.12 21.55
C PRO A 119 0.99 1.34 20.95
N ASN A 120 0.75 0.50 19.94
CA ASN A 120 1.78 -0.35 19.33
C ASN A 120 2.98 0.49 18.84
N PRO A 121 4.23 0.03 19.07
CA PRO A 121 5.41 0.72 18.57
C PRO A 121 5.43 0.74 17.04
N ALA A 122 5.92 1.83 16.44
CA ALA A 122 5.96 1.98 14.99
C ALA A 122 7.32 2.51 14.52
N GLU A 123 7.84 1.91 13.44
CA GLU A 123 9.05 2.36 12.75
C GLU A 123 8.73 3.43 11.69
N ASN A 124 7.48 3.48 11.19
CA ASN A 124 7.01 4.42 10.17
C ASN A 124 7.69 4.25 8.80
N GLN A 125 8.11 3.02 8.50
CA GLN A 125 8.76 2.65 7.24
C GLN A 125 8.65 1.13 7.03
N ILE A 126 8.82 0.71 5.77
CA ILE A 126 8.95 -0.71 5.44
C ILE A 126 10.24 -1.23 6.05
N ILE A 127 10.12 -2.28 6.87
CA ILE A 127 11.27 -2.99 7.46
C ILE A 127 11.44 -4.41 6.93
N GLU A 128 10.36 -5.02 6.42
CA GLU A 128 10.34 -6.34 5.79
C GLU A 128 9.06 -6.53 4.97
N ASN A 129 8.84 -7.74 4.44
CA ASN A 129 7.62 -8.07 3.70
C ASN A 129 6.38 -8.01 4.61
N TYR A 130 5.18 -7.86 4.01
CA TYR A 130 3.90 -7.78 4.73
C TYR A 130 3.88 -6.67 5.78
N CYS A 131 4.29 -5.47 5.35
CA CYS A 131 4.53 -4.34 6.23
C CYS A 131 3.98 -3.06 5.60
N SER A 132 3.32 -2.21 6.38
CA SER A 132 3.08 -0.83 5.94
C SER A 132 4.35 -0.01 6.00
N GLY A 133 4.48 0.93 5.07
CA GLY A 133 5.56 1.90 5.04
C GLY A 133 5.14 3.25 5.58
N VAL A 134 5.61 4.28 4.88
CA VAL A 134 5.29 5.65 5.19
C VAL A 134 3.81 5.96 4.96
N TYR A 135 3.33 6.99 5.65
CA TYR A 135 2.03 7.61 5.38
C TYR A 135 2.23 9.08 5.04
N LEU A 136 1.63 9.53 3.94
CA LEU A 136 1.55 10.93 3.56
C LEU A 136 0.18 11.46 3.96
N SER A 137 0.11 12.55 4.73
CA SER A 137 -1.16 13.24 4.97
C SER A 137 -1.70 13.90 3.70
N ARG A 138 -2.98 14.27 3.68
CA ARG A 138 -3.63 15.01 2.57
C ARG A 138 -2.79 16.20 2.07
N ASP A 139 -2.31 17.00 3.02
CA ASP A 139 -1.53 18.21 2.70
C ASP A 139 -0.18 17.83 2.11
N GLN A 140 0.46 16.78 2.61
CA GLN A 140 1.73 16.27 2.09
C GLN A 140 1.61 15.61 0.72
N VAL A 141 0.51 14.91 0.44
CA VAL A 141 0.21 14.41 -0.92
C VAL A 141 0.14 15.58 -1.90
N THR A 142 -0.61 16.63 -1.55
CA THR A 142 -0.75 17.84 -2.38
C THR A 142 0.57 18.58 -2.53
N GLN A 143 1.37 18.64 -1.46
CA GLN A 143 2.70 19.23 -1.47
C GLN A 143 3.65 18.46 -2.39
N LEU A 144 3.72 17.13 -2.27
CA LEU A 144 4.60 16.31 -3.10
C LEU A 144 4.24 16.40 -4.59
N LEU A 145 2.95 16.41 -4.93
CA LEU A 145 2.51 16.64 -6.31
C LEU A 145 2.98 17.98 -6.86
N ARG A 146 2.86 19.05 -6.06
CA ARG A 146 3.33 20.38 -6.45
C ARG A 146 4.84 20.42 -6.63
N ASP A 147 5.58 19.84 -5.69
CA ASP A 147 7.03 19.86 -5.70
C ASP A 147 7.57 18.99 -6.86
N LEU A 148 6.89 17.90 -7.23
CA LEU A 148 7.16 17.12 -8.45
C LEU A 148 7.07 17.94 -9.74
N GLU A 149 6.23 18.98 -9.79
CA GLU A 149 6.09 19.87 -10.94
C GLU A 149 7.06 21.06 -10.89
N GLN A 150 7.38 21.55 -9.69
CA GLN A 150 8.07 22.82 -9.49
C GLN A 150 9.54 22.69 -9.09
N GLU A 151 9.94 21.56 -8.50
CA GLU A 151 11.29 21.30 -8.01
C GLU A 151 11.97 20.20 -8.86
N PRO A 152 12.86 20.55 -9.81
CA PRO A 152 13.51 19.56 -10.67
C PRO A 152 14.26 18.45 -9.91
N LYS A 153 14.82 18.77 -8.73
CA LYS A 153 15.49 17.79 -7.87
C LYS A 153 14.51 16.73 -7.36
N VAL A 154 13.29 17.12 -6.99
CA VAL A 154 12.26 16.18 -6.51
C VAL A 154 11.86 15.22 -7.61
N LEU A 155 11.68 15.74 -8.84
CA LEU A 155 11.42 14.89 -9.99
C LEU A 155 12.58 13.92 -10.27
N GLU A 156 13.82 14.41 -10.33
CA GLU A 156 15.00 13.59 -10.60
C GLU A 156 15.19 12.47 -9.56
N ASP A 157 15.04 12.80 -8.27
CA ASP A 157 15.17 11.84 -7.18
C ASP A 157 14.08 10.76 -7.26
N LEU A 158 12.81 11.14 -7.51
CA LEU A 158 11.71 10.18 -7.62
C LEU A 158 11.80 9.35 -8.91
N GLU A 159 12.29 9.90 -10.02
CA GLU A 159 12.57 9.14 -11.25
C GLU A 159 13.70 8.12 -11.06
N GLY A 160 14.68 8.44 -10.20
CA GLY A 160 15.75 7.51 -9.82
C GLY A 160 15.23 6.27 -9.09
N VAL A 161 14.21 6.42 -8.23
CA VAL A 161 13.62 5.32 -7.45
C VAL A 161 12.51 4.60 -8.22
N TRP A 162 11.60 5.34 -8.88
CA TRP A 162 10.49 4.79 -9.69
C TRP A 162 10.80 4.86 -11.19
N SER A 163 11.81 4.11 -11.60
CA SER A 163 12.25 4.01 -12.99
C SER A 163 11.28 3.19 -13.88
N ASP A 164 11.57 3.12 -15.18
CA ASP A 164 10.82 2.30 -16.15
C ASP A 164 9.31 2.59 -16.21
N GLY A 165 8.91 3.85 -16.00
CA GLY A 165 7.53 4.28 -16.04
C GLY A 165 6.75 4.11 -14.73
N GLN A 166 7.36 3.52 -13.70
CA GLN A 166 6.70 3.33 -12.40
C GLN A 166 6.34 4.67 -11.72
N LEU A 167 7.05 5.77 -12.01
CA LEU A 167 6.71 7.08 -11.48
C LEU A 167 5.33 7.56 -11.97
N ALA A 168 4.91 7.17 -13.17
CA ALA A 168 3.57 7.49 -13.66
C ALA A 168 2.49 6.81 -12.81
N VAL A 169 2.73 5.57 -12.36
CA VAL A 169 1.83 4.84 -11.47
C VAL A 169 1.78 5.49 -10.09
N LEU A 170 2.93 5.88 -9.54
CA LEU A 170 2.96 6.62 -8.27
C LEU A 170 2.21 7.97 -8.38
N LYS A 171 2.44 8.73 -9.46
CA LYS A 171 1.71 9.99 -9.72
C LYS A 171 0.21 9.76 -9.81
N LYS A 172 -0.23 8.67 -10.45
CA LYS A 172 -1.65 8.27 -10.50
C LYS A 172 -2.21 8.04 -9.09
N ALA A 173 -1.47 7.36 -8.22
CA ALA A 173 -1.85 7.14 -6.82
C ALA A 173 -1.97 8.44 -6.02
N LEU A 174 -0.99 9.33 -6.16
CA LEU A 174 -0.99 10.64 -5.51
C LEU A 174 -2.14 11.53 -6.00
N VAL A 175 -2.39 11.56 -7.31
CA VAL A 175 -3.52 12.32 -7.89
C VAL A 175 -4.85 11.78 -7.37
N ALA A 176 -5.04 10.46 -7.36
CA ALA A 176 -6.27 9.87 -6.83
C ALA A 176 -6.47 10.21 -5.34
N ALA A 177 -5.42 10.16 -4.52
CA ALA A 177 -5.48 10.59 -3.13
C ALA A 177 -5.81 12.09 -3.00
N ALA A 178 -5.23 12.95 -3.84
CA ALA A 178 -5.52 14.38 -3.84
C ALA A 178 -6.97 14.69 -4.25
N GLU A 179 -7.50 14.02 -5.29
CA GLU A 179 -8.87 14.19 -5.76
C GLU A 179 -9.91 13.74 -4.72
N LEU A 180 -9.62 12.68 -3.98
CA LEU A 180 -10.41 12.21 -2.85
C LEU A 180 -10.25 13.10 -1.61
N GLY A 181 -9.21 13.93 -1.57
CA GLY A 181 -8.83 14.66 -0.37
C GLY A 181 -8.45 13.71 0.77
N VAL A 182 -7.61 12.71 0.52
CA VAL A 182 -7.14 11.76 1.54
C VAL A 182 -5.62 11.70 1.56
N GLY A 183 -5.05 10.97 2.52
CA GLY A 183 -3.63 10.68 2.53
C GLY A 183 -3.28 9.51 1.60
N LEU A 184 -2.02 9.10 1.62
CA LEU A 184 -1.53 7.94 0.88
C LEU A 184 -0.69 7.06 1.80
N LEU A 185 -1.09 5.79 1.93
CA LEU A 185 -0.39 4.79 2.71
C LEU A 185 0.40 3.86 1.79
N GLU A 186 1.68 3.69 2.08
CA GLU A 186 2.52 2.66 1.45
C GLU A 186 2.38 1.33 2.20
N ALA A 187 2.40 0.20 1.48
CA ALA A 187 2.50 -1.13 2.08
C ALA A 187 3.10 -2.16 1.11
N THR A 188 3.67 -3.23 1.63
CA THR A 188 4.28 -4.30 0.83
C THR A 188 3.48 -5.60 0.88
N GLU A 189 3.46 -6.33 -0.24
CA GLU A 189 2.85 -7.65 -0.41
C GLU A 189 1.33 -7.70 -0.09
N VAL A 190 0.63 -6.57 -0.22
CA VAL A 190 -0.85 -6.57 -0.26
C VAL A 190 -1.34 -7.27 -1.53
N VAL A 191 -0.60 -7.11 -2.63
CA VAL A 191 -0.78 -7.82 -3.90
C VAL A 191 0.55 -8.45 -4.29
N GLU A 192 0.47 -9.67 -4.82
CA GLU A 192 1.63 -10.46 -5.26
C GLU A 192 1.39 -10.88 -6.72
N PRO A 193 1.74 -10.01 -7.69
CA PRO A 193 1.53 -10.34 -9.09
C PRO A 193 2.44 -11.49 -9.53
N ASN A 194 1.87 -12.42 -10.29
CA ASN A 194 2.64 -13.48 -10.94
C ASN A 194 2.92 -13.07 -12.40
N PRO A 195 4.13 -12.55 -12.73
CA PRO A 195 4.38 -11.96 -14.03
C PRO A 195 4.44 -13.00 -15.16
N ILE A 196 4.56 -14.29 -14.83
CA ILE A 196 4.64 -15.40 -15.80
C ILE A 196 3.24 -15.97 -16.06
N ARG A 197 2.43 -16.05 -15.00
CA ARG A 197 1.06 -16.55 -15.04
C ARG A 197 0.16 -15.52 -14.38
N PRO A 198 -0.22 -14.42 -15.06
CA PRO A 198 -0.96 -13.30 -14.45
C PRO A 198 -2.27 -13.72 -13.76
N ASN A 199 -2.93 -14.75 -14.27
CA ASN A 199 -4.16 -15.31 -13.69
C ASN A 199 -3.93 -16.06 -12.36
N GLU A 200 -2.68 -16.32 -11.98
CA GLU A 200 -2.29 -16.92 -10.70
C GLU A 200 -1.74 -15.85 -9.72
N SER A 201 -1.98 -14.57 -9.98
CA SER A 201 -1.65 -13.49 -9.04
C SER A 201 -2.53 -13.58 -7.79
N THR A 202 -1.94 -13.32 -6.64
CA THR A 202 -2.64 -13.33 -5.34
C THR A 202 -2.74 -11.93 -4.75
N SER A 203 -3.71 -11.75 -3.85
CA SER A 203 -3.82 -10.54 -3.05
C SER A 203 -4.51 -10.85 -1.73
N TYR A 204 -4.04 -10.19 -0.68
CA TYR A 204 -4.71 -10.14 0.62
C TYR A 204 -5.96 -9.26 0.58
N SER A 205 -6.04 -8.36 -0.40
CA SER A 205 -7.15 -7.43 -0.60
C SER A 205 -8.04 -7.79 -1.81
N ASN A 206 -8.86 -6.85 -2.28
CA ASN A 206 -9.61 -7.01 -3.52
C ASN A 206 -8.72 -6.77 -4.73
N LEU A 207 -8.29 -7.87 -5.38
CA LEU A 207 -7.46 -7.81 -6.59
C LEU A 207 -8.06 -6.94 -7.72
N TYR A 208 -9.39 -6.81 -7.80
CA TYR A 208 -10.03 -6.00 -8.84
C TYR A 208 -9.92 -4.49 -8.60
N HIS A 209 -9.58 -4.08 -7.39
CA HIS A 209 -9.25 -2.69 -7.04
C HIS A 209 -7.76 -2.38 -7.25
N CYS A 210 -6.92 -3.37 -7.57
CA CYS A 210 -5.53 -3.12 -7.92
C CYS A 210 -5.45 -2.51 -9.32
N ASP A 211 -4.92 -1.29 -9.41
CA ASP A 211 -4.62 -0.66 -10.69
C ASP A 211 -3.63 -1.50 -11.50
N ARG A 212 -3.94 -1.67 -12.79
CA ARG A 212 -3.25 -2.65 -13.64
C ARG A 212 -1.96 -2.13 -14.24
N ASP A 213 -1.72 -0.82 -14.24
CA ASP A 213 -0.60 -0.22 -14.99
C ASP A 213 0.74 -0.73 -14.45
N GLY A 214 0.92 -0.73 -13.13
CA GLY A 214 2.13 -1.25 -12.51
C GLY A 214 2.32 -2.76 -12.68
N VAL A 215 1.23 -3.52 -12.69
CA VAL A 215 1.26 -4.97 -12.92
C VAL A 215 1.77 -5.27 -14.33
N TYR A 216 1.32 -4.51 -15.33
CA TYR A 216 1.82 -4.65 -16.70
C TYR A 216 3.29 -4.27 -16.84
N LEU A 217 3.74 -3.20 -16.18
CA LEU A 217 5.16 -2.85 -16.15
C LEU A 217 6.01 -4.00 -15.60
N TYR A 218 5.54 -4.69 -14.56
CA TYR A 218 6.24 -5.85 -14.01
C TYR A 218 6.25 -7.05 -14.97
N ILE A 219 5.12 -7.37 -15.61
CA ILE A 219 5.04 -8.43 -16.64
C ILE A 219 6.02 -8.15 -17.78
N ASP A 220 6.08 -6.91 -18.26
CA ASP A 220 6.98 -6.51 -19.35
C ASP A 220 8.45 -6.59 -18.93
N ALA A 221 8.78 -6.17 -17.70
CA ALA A 221 10.13 -6.28 -17.16
C ALA A 221 10.56 -7.75 -17.02
N ALA A 222 9.71 -8.62 -16.45
CA ALA A 222 9.99 -10.04 -16.31
C ALA A 222 10.15 -10.73 -17.67
N SER A 223 9.29 -10.41 -18.64
CA SER A 223 9.37 -10.95 -20.00
C SER A 223 10.68 -10.58 -20.69
N ARG A 224 11.14 -9.33 -20.54
CA ARG A 224 12.45 -8.88 -21.04
C ARG A 224 13.61 -9.63 -20.38
N GLN A 225 13.58 -9.79 -19.05
CA GLN A 225 14.61 -10.52 -18.31
C GLN A 225 14.71 -12.00 -18.75
N ILE A 226 13.57 -12.67 -18.98
CA ILE A 226 13.55 -14.04 -19.49
C ILE A 226 14.12 -14.11 -20.90
N ALA A 227 13.72 -13.20 -21.79
CA ALA A 227 14.24 -13.17 -23.15
C ALA A 227 15.76 -12.94 -23.19
N ASP A 228 16.27 -12.06 -22.32
CA ASP A 228 17.72 -11.83 -22.17
C ASP A 228 18.45 -13.06 -21.63
N ALA A 229 17.87 -13.75 -20.66
CA ALA A 229 18.46 -14.98 -20.11
C ALA A 229 18.54 -16.09 -21.18
N ILE A 230 17.49 -16.26 -21.99
CA ILE A 230 17.47 -17.23 -23.10
C ILE A 230 18.56 -16.89 -24.13
N ARG A 231 18.61 -15.62 -24.61
CA ARG A 231 19.64 -15.18 -25.57
C ARG A 231 21.06 -15.39 -25.07
N ARG A 232 21.32 -15.13 -23.79
CA ARG A 232 22.64 -15.36 -23.18
C ARG A 232 22.99 -16.84 -23.12
N SER A 233 22.01 -17.71 -22.88
CA SER A 233 22.22 -19.16 -22.87
C SER A 233 22.46 -19.74 -24.26
N GLU A 234 21.80 -19.22 -25.29
CA GLU A 234 21.96 -19.65 -26.69
C GLU A 234 23.26 -19.13 -27.32
N GLY A 235 23.72 -17.93 -26.97
CA GLY A 235 24.99 -17.36 -27.44
C GLY A 235 26.24 -17.93 -26.76
N GLN A 236 26.09 -18.85 -25.80
CA GLN A 236 27.17 -19.59 -25.14
C GLN A 236 27.34 -21.02 -25.68
N VAL A 237 26.62 -21.39 -26.75
CA VAL A 237 26.71 -22.68 -27.46
C VAL A 237 27.53 -22.55 -28.74
#